data_AF-A0A2G9MDP5-F1
#
_entry.id   AF-A0A2G9MDP5-F1
#
_cell.length_a   1.000
_cell.length_b   1.000
_cell.length_c   1.000
_cell.angle_alpha   90.00
_cell.angle_beta   90.00
_cell.angle_gamma   90.00
#
_symmetry.space_group_name_H-M   'P 1'
#
loop_
_entity.id
_entity.type
_entity.pdbx_description
1 polymer ?
#
loop_
_entity_poly.entity_id
_entity_poly.type
_entity_poly.pdbx_seq_one_letter_code
_entity_poly.pdbx_strand_id
1 'polypeptide(L)'
;MLRRVLHKLQKKKVERTYPNRFLAFYYRNKKRLNKERRSLYTKKKNERICVRCSRNVVSGKVFCSYHQKKQKGYNIKARKKV
;
A
#
# COMPACT_ATOMS: atom_id res chain seq x y z
N MET A 1 -29.63 -14.08 16.30
CA MET A 1 -29.06 -13.51 15.05
C MET A 1 -29.03 -11.98 15.00
N LEU A 2 -29.87 -11.24 15.77
CA LEU A 2 -29.91 -9.77 15.79
C LEU A 2 -28.62 -9.06 16.24
N ARG A 3 -27.83 -9.64 17.16
CA ARG A 3 -26.57 -9.05 17.66
C ARG A 3 -25.51 -8.80 16.57
N ARG A 4 -25.42 -9.65 15.56
CA ARG A 4 -24.46 -9.48 14.43
C ARG A 4 -24.84 -8.35 13.49
N VAL A 5 -26.13 -8.05 13.36
CA VAL A 5 -26.65 -6.97 12.50
C VAL A 5 -26.42 -5.61 13.18
N LEU A 6 -26.66 -5.51 14.48
CA LEU A 6 -26.39 -4.31 15.28
C LEU A 6 -24.91 -3.92 15.30
N HIS A 7 -24.01 -4.90 15.38
CA HIS A 7 -22.57 -4.65 15.33
C HIS A 7 -22.07 -4.10 13.98
N LYS A 8 -22.80 -4.36 12.89
CA LYS A 8 -22.54 -3.79 11.55
C LYS A 8 -22.98 -2.33 11.45
N LEU A 9 -24.06 -1.95 12.15
CA LEU A 9 -24.61 -0.59 12.14
C LEU A 9 -23.87 0.34 13.12
N GLN A 10 -23.27 -0.20 14.18
CA GLN A 10 -22.47 0.56 15.16
C GLN A 10 -21.01 0.80 14.78
N LYS A 11 -20.57 0.52 13.54
CA LYS A 11 -19.32 1.10 13.04
C LYS A 11 -19.54 2.58 12.73
N LYS A 12 -19.75 3.35 13.80
CA LYS A 12 -19.62 4.81 13.84
C LYS A 12 -18.34 5.12 13.08
N LYS A 13 -18.45 5.85 11.95
CA LYS A 13 -17.28 6.34 11.22
C LYS A 13 -16.56 7.26 12.19
N VAL A 14 -15.59 6.73 12.94
CA VAL A 14 -14.64 7.56 13.68
C VAL A 14 -14.02 8.45 12.63
N GLU A 15 -14.35 9.74 12.66
CA GLU A 15 -13.71 10.73 11.82
C GLU A 15 -12.24 10.74 12.18
N ARG A 16 -11.46 10.00 11.40
CA ARG A 16 -10.01 10.04 11.50
C ARG A 16 -9.60 11.44 11.02
N THR A 17 -9.17 12.27 11.95
CA THR A 17 -8.40 13.46 11.62
C THR A 17 -7.09 13.00 10.98
N TYR A 18 -6.90 13.41 9.72
CA TYR A 18 -5.68 13.10 8.99
C TYR A 18 -4.78 14.33 9.02
N PRO A 19 -3.46 14.18 9.23
CA PRO A 19 -2.55 15.32 9.29
C PRO A 19 -2.53 16.20 8.03
N ASN A 20 -2.94 15.66 6.88
CA ASN A 20 -3.09 16.41 5.63
C ASN A 20 -4.03 15.71 4.65
N ARG A 21 -4.41 16.43 3.59
CA ARG A 21 -5.29 15.94 2.52
C ARG A 21 -4.78 14.70 1.79
N PHE A 22 -3.46 14.54 1.65
CA PHE A 22 -2.87 13.41 0.93
C PHE A 22 -3.00 12.11 1.73
N LEU A 23 -2.76 12.17 3.04
CA LEU A 23 -2.98 11.05 3.95
C LEU A 23 -4.46 10.69 4.01
N ALA A 24 -5.34 11.69 4.09
CA ALA A 24 -6.78 11.46 4.04
C ALA A 24 -7.19 10.68 2.78
N PHE A 25 -6.71 11.13 1.61
CA PHE A 25 -6.95 10.46 0.34
C PHE A 25 -6.42 9.02 0.36
N TYR A 26 -5.18 8.81 0.79
CA TYR A 26 -4.56 7.48 0.83
C TYR A 26 -5.36 6.50 1.68
N TYR A 27 -5.75 6.87 2.90
CA TYR A 27 -6.47 5.96 3.80
C TYR A 27 -7.91 5.70 3.34
N ARG A 28 -8.60 6.73 2.82
CA ARG A 28 -9.95 6.58 2.24
C ARG A 28 -9.95 5.66 1.01
N ASN A 29 -8.91 5.72 0.19
CA ASN A 29 -8.80 4.95 -1.06
C ASN A 29 -7.94 3.68 -0.94
N LYS A 30 -7.43 3.34 0.25
CA LYS A 30 -6.40 2.31 0.44
C LYS A 30 -6.73 0.97 -0.22
N LYS A 31 -7.99 0.51 -0.12
CA LYS A 31 -8.44 -0.76 -0.71
C LYS A 31 -8.33 -0.73 -2.24
N ARG A 32 -8.85 0.32 -2.88
CA ARG A 32 -8.79 0.53 -4.33
C ARG A 32 -7.33 0.62 -4.81
N LEU A 33 -6.53 1.48 -4.19
CA LEU A 33 -5.11 1.65 -4.53
C LEU A 33 -4.31 0.35 -4.40
N ASN A 34 -4.60 -0.47 -3.38
CA ASN A 34 -3.94 -1.77 -3.23
C ASN A 34 -4.39 -2.78 -4.29
N LYS A 35 -5.67 -2.77 -4.69
CA LYS A 35 -6.18 -3.62 -5.78
C LYS A 35 -5.48 -3.26 -7.09
N GLU A 36 -5.42 -1.99 -7.44
CA GLU A 36 -4.72 -1.48 -8.64
C GLU A 36 -3.22 -1.84 -8.62
N ARG A 37 -2.55 -1.70 -7.48
CA ARG A 37 -1.13 -2.09 -7.36
C ARG A 37 -0.91 -3.59 -7.60
N ARG A 38 -1.82 -4.45 -7.12
CA ARG A 38 -1.72 -5.90 -7.30
C ARG A 38 -2.01 -6.29 -8.75
N SER A 39 -3.05 -5.74 -9.36
CA SER A 39 -3.40 -6.05 -10.75
C SER A 39 -2.29 -5.64 -11.73
N LEU A 40 -1.61 -4.52 -11.47
CA LEU A 40 -0.54 -4.03 -12.33
C LEU A 40 0.83 -4.64 -12.03
N TYR A 41 0.96 -5.51 -11.02
CA TYR A 41 2.26 -5.99 -10.55
C TYR A 41 3.02 -6.72 -11.66
N THR A 42 2.42 -7.75 -12.25
CA THR A 42 3.05 -8.58 -13.29
C THR A 42 3.37 -7.76 -14.53
N LYS A 43 2.42 -6.91 -14.96
CA LYS A 43 2.62 -5.99 -16.09
C LYS A 43 3.85 -5.10 -15.87
N LYS A 44 3.89 -4.37 -14.75
CA LYS A 44 5.01 -3.48 -14.42
C LYS A 44 6.34 -4.21 -14.29
N LYS A 45 6.34 -5.41 -13.69
CA LYS A 45 7.54 -6.25 -13.59
C LYS A 45 8.10 -6.59 -14.97
N ASN A 46 7.25 -7.00 -15.90
CA ASN A 46 7.65 -7.39 -17.25
C ASN A 46 8.13 -6.18 -18.08
N GLU A 47 7.48 -5.03 -17.91
CA GLU A 47 7.83 -3.76 -18.57
C GLU A 47 9.05 -3.07 -17.94
N ARG A 48 9.70 -3.69 -16.93
CA ARG A 48 10.82 -3.10 -16.18
C ARG A 48 10.47 -1.76 -15.53
N ILE A 49 9.23 -1.64 -15.05
CA ILE A 49 8.70 -0.49 -14.31
C ILE A 49 8.57 -0.84 -12.83
N CYS A 50 8.87 0.12 -11.96
CA CYS A 50 8.80 -0.11 -10.53
C CYS A 50 7.36 -0.36 -10.07
N VAL A 51 7.09 -1.49 -9.42
CA VAL A 51 5.73 -1.87 -8.99
C VAL A 51 5.12 -0.94 -7.92
N ARG A 52 5.91 -0.05 -7.29
CA ARG A 52 5.46 0.94 -6.29
C ARG A 52 5.22 2.32 -6.87
N CYS A 53 5.82 2.64 -8.01
CA CYS A 53 5.70 3.93 -8.68
C CYS A 53 5.62 3.74 -10.20
N SER A 54 6.14 4.68 -10.99
CA SER A 54 6.17 4.58 -12.45
C SER A 54 7.58 4.84 -13.01
N ARG A 55 8.61 4.81 -12.16
CA ARG A 55 10.01 4.95 -12.59
C ARG A 55 10.50 3.63 -13.18
N ASN A 56 11.35 3.72 -14.19
CA ASN A 56 12.04 2.58 -14.79
C ASN A 56 12.96 1.88 -13.78
N VAL A 57 13.20 0.61 -14.04
CA VAL A 57 13.98 -0.29 -13.21
C VAL A 57 15.00 -1.02 -14.08
N VAL A 58 16.18 -1.24 -13.52
CA VAL A 58 17.22 -2.04 -14.16
C VAL A 58 16.74 -3.48 -14.32
N SER A 59 17.17 -4.17 -15.38
CA SER A 59 16.81 -5.56 -15.64
C SER A 59 17.04 -6.45 -14.41
N GLY A 60 16.12 -7.40 -14.17
CA GLY A 60 16.14 -8.31 -13.02
C GLY A 60 15.67 -7.70 -11.69
N LYS A 61 15.33 -6.40 -11.63
CA LYS A 61 14.87 -5.74 -10.40
C LYS A 61 13.37 -5.37 -10.47
N VAL A 62 12.70 -5.40 -9.32
CA VAL A 62 11.26 -5.09 -9.18
C VAL A 62 10.98 -3.66 -8.71
N PHE A 63 11.96 -3.06 -8.01
CA PHE A 63 11.86 -1.71 -7.45
C PHE A 63 12.92 -0.79 -8.04
N CYS A 64 12.59 0.48 -8.25
CA CYS A 64 13.57 1.52 -8.59
C CYS A 64 14.54 1.75 -7.43
N SER A 65 15.69 2.38 -7.70
CA SER A 65 16.76 2.64 -6.72
C SER A 65 16.23 3.23 -5.39
N TYR A 66 15.33 4.20 -5.48
CA TYR A 66 14.67 4.82 -4.32
C TYR A 66 13.86 3.82 -3.49
N HIS A 67 12.99 3.04 -4.13
CA HIS A 67 12.15 2.07 -3.43
C HIS A 67 12.95 0.85 -2.95
N GLN A 68 14.06 0.50 -3.59
CA GLN A 68 15.00 -0.49 -3.07
C GLN A 68 15.62 -0.05 -1.74
N LYS A 69 16.11 1.20 -1.65
CA LYS A 69 16.65 1.75 -0.40
C LYS A 69 15.61 1.71 0.73
N LYS A 70 14.36 2.10 0.44
CA LYS A 70 13.25 2.00 1.41
C LYS A 70 12.96 0.55 1.80
N GLN A 71 12.91 -0.37 0.84
CA GLN A 71 12.63 -1.79 1.11
C GLN A 71 13.70 -2.41 2.00
N LYS A 72 14.98 -2.06 1.82
CA LYS A 72 16.06 -2.47 2.73
C LYS A 72 15.76 -2.02 4.17
N GLY A 73 15.41 -0.74 4.37
CA GLY A 73 15.04 -0.23 5.69
C GLY A 73 13.84 -0.95 6.31
N TYR A 74 12.80 -1.23 5.53
CA TYR A 74 11.64 -2.00 6.01
C TYR A 74 12.01 -3.43 6.39
N ASN A 75 12.83 -4.11 5.59
CA ASN A 75 13.28 -5.47 5.85
C ASN A 75 14.14 -5.53 7.13
N ILE A 76 15.04 -4.56 7.33
CA ILE A 76 15.84 -4.48 8.57
C ILE A 76 14.93 -4.32 9.78
N LYS A 77 13.97 -3.38 9.74
CA LYS A 77 13.01 -3.17 10.84
C LYS A 77 12.15 -4.40 11.12
N ALA A 78 11.72 -5.12 10.08
CA ALA A 78 10.95 -6.34 10.23
C ALA A 78 11.77 -7.47 10.88
N ARG A 79 13.06 -7.59 10.51
CA ARG A 79 13.98 -8.61 11.06
C ARG A 79 14.45 -8.30 12.48
N LYS A 80 14.58 -7.02 12.85
CA LYS A 80 14.93 -6.57 14.21
C LYS A 80 13.77 -6.64 15.20
N LYS A 81 12.53 -6.87 14.74
CA LYS A 81 11.35 -7.09 15.59
C LYS A 81 11.13 -8.57 15.91
N VAL A 82 12.18 -9.38 15.80
CA VAL A 82 12.27 -10.74 16.32
C VAL A 82 13.09 -10.66 17.59
#